data_AF-A0A815BFC4-F1
#
_entry.id   AF-A0A815BFC4-F1
#
_cell.length_a   1.000
_cell.length_b   1.000
_cell.length_c   1.000
_cell.angle_alpha   90.00
_cell.angle_beta   90.00
_cell.angle_gamma   90.00
#
_symmetry.space_group_name_H-M   'P 1'
#
loop_
_entity.id
_entity.type
_entity.pdbx_description
1 polymer ?
#
loop_
_entity_poly.entity_id
_entity_poly.type
_entity_poly.pdbx_seq_one_letter_code
_entity_poly.pdbx_strand_id
1 'polypeptide(L)'
;MTLWLRQNLDWHSRKNYVRRLFLENLGKSLTNPHNERRSQQVRLTSKIQLALQSLGFELKPKISVNQVRINDPSKRRLYYMCPTHPGRKSQQVCDICKNNVCRSHSFSFTSVICQLCEKNNSIA
;
A
#
# COMPACT_ATOMS: atom_id res chain seq x y z
N MET A 1 -37.01 3.97 -10.02
CA MET A 1 -36.70 3.52 -11.40
C MET A 1 -37.86 3.76 -12.37
N THR A 2 -39.09 3.39 -11.98
CA THR A 2 -40.30 3.55 -12.81
C THR A 2 -40.54 4.99 -13.29
N LEU A 3 -40.21 6.01 -12.49
CA LEU A 3 -40.36 7.41 -12.90
C LEU A 3 -39.41 7.80 -14.05
N TRP A 4 -38.13 7.41 -13.97
CA TRP A 4 -37.15 7.74 -15.01
C TRP A 4 -37.45 7.02 -16.33
N LEU A 5 -37.83 5.72 -16.27
CA LEU A 5 -38.23 4.97 -17.46
C LEU A 5 -39.53 5.48 -18.07
N ARG A 6 -40.48 5.97 -17.26
CA ARG A 6 -41.69 6.63 -17.78
C ARG A 6 -41.40 7.92 -18.53
N GLN A 7 -40.33 8.62 -18.19
CA GLN A 7 -39.89 9.82 -18.89
C GLN A 7 -38.99 9.52 -20.10
N ASN A 8 -38.50 8.28 -20.23
CA ASN A 8 -37.56 7.85 -21.27
C ASN A 8 -38.02 6.52 -21.88
N LEU A 9 -39.25 6.49 -22.41
CA LEU A 9 -39.92 5.26 -22.84
C LEU A 9 -39.19 4.53 -23.97
N ASP A 10 -38.48 5.27 -24.83
CA ASP A 10 -37.74 4.71 -25.95
C ASP A 10 -36.37 4.14 -25.56
N TRP A 11 -35.91 4.40 -24.33
CA TRP A 11 -34.59 4.01 -23.88
C TRP A 11 -34.48 2.49 -23.77
N HIS A 12 -33.81 1.88 -24.76
CA HIS A 12 -33.71 0.43 -24.94
C HIS A 12 -35.07 -0.29 -24.98
N SER A 13 -36.12 0.35 -25.53
CA SER A 13 -37.49 -0.18 -25.62
C SER A 13 -37.61 -1.56 -26.29
N ARG A 14 -36.67 -1.90 -27.17
CA ARG A 14 -36.60 -3.22 -27.84
C ARG A 14 -36.03 -4.35 -26.96
N LYS A 15 -35.56 -4.04 -25.75
CA LYS A 15 -34.94 -5.02 -24.83
C LYS A 15 -35.88 -5.27 -23.65
N ASN A 16 -36.02 -6.53 -23.25
CA ASN A 16 -36.83 -6.90 -22.07
C ASN A 16 -36.08 -6.73 -20.73
N TYR A 17 -34.77 -6.47 -20.75
CA TYR A 17 -33.92 -6.30 -19.56
C TYR A 17 -33.50 -4.84 -19.30
N VAL A 18 -34.35 -3.87 -19.64
CA VAL A 18 -34.09 -2.42 -19.52
C VAL A 18 -33.65 -2.02 -18.10
N ARG A 19 -34.30 -2.56 -17.07
CA ARG A 19 -33.94 -2.32 -15.67
C ARG A 19 -32.50 -2.72 -15.38
N ARG A 20 -32.06 -3.88 -15.86
CA ARG A 20 -30.70 -4.37 -15.66
C ARG A 20 -29.69 -3.44 -16.33
N LEU A 21 -29.94 -3.05 -17.59
CA LEU A 21 -29.09 -2.11 -18.31
C LEU A 21 -28.98 -0.76 -17.62
N PHE A 22 -30.10 -0.23 -17.14
CA PHE A 22 -30.10 1.05 -16.44
C PHE A 22 -29.22 1.00 -15.19
N LEU A 23 -29.40 -0.03 -14.37
CA LEU A 23 -28.61 -0.17 -13.13
C LEU A 23 -27.14 -0.41 -13.42
N GLU A 24 -26.82 -1.16 -14.47
CA GLU A 24 -25.43 -1.38 -14.90
C GLU A 24 -24.79 -0.07 -15.36
N ASN A 25 -25.47 0.69 -16.23
CA ASN A 25 -24.97 1.97 -16.73
C ASN A 25 -24.88 3.03 -15.62
N LEU A 26 -25.88 3.08 -14.73
CA LEU A 26 -25.85 3.94 -13.57
C LEU A 26 -24.69 3.59 -12.64
N GLY A 27 -24.50 2.30 -12.35
CA GLY A 27 -23.39 1.82 -11.52
C GLY A 27 -22.03 2.19 -12.11
N LYS A 28 -21.82 1.98 -13.41
CA LYS A 28 -20.62 2.42 -14.12
C LYS A 28 -20.44 3.93 -14.04
N SER A 29 -21.47 4.71 -14.35
CA SER A 29 -21.42 6.18 -14.31
C SER A 29 -21.02 6.72 -12.92
N LEU A 30 -21.59 6.15 -11.87
CA LEU A 30 -21.29 6.55 -10.48
C LEU A 30 -19.90 6.12 -10.01
N THR A 31 -19.38 5.00 -10.51
CA THR A 31 -18.12 4.42 -10.00
C THR A 31 -16.90 4.73 -10.85
N ASN A 32 -17.05 4.98 -12.15
CA ASN A 32 -15.95 5.24 -13.07
C ASN A 32 -15.02 6.38 -12.61
N PRO A 33 -15.51 7.56 -12.18
CA PRO A 33 -14.63 8.64 -11.71
C PRO A 33 -13.84 8.27 -10.44
N HIS A 34 -14.34 7.34 -9.64
CA HIS A 34 -13.64 6.83 -8.46
C HIS A 34 -12.60 5.78 -8.84
N ASN A 35 -12.94 4.90 -9.79
CA ASN A 35 -12.04 3.86 -10.30
C ASN A 35 -10.87 4.45 -11.09
N GLU A 36 -11.12 5.49 -11.89
CA GLU A 36 -10.08 6.24 -12.61
C GLU A 36 -9.11 6.91 -11.63
N ARG A 37 -9.62 7.61 -10.61
CA ARG A 37 -8.75 8.17 -9.55
C ARG A 37 -7.95 7.09 -8.83
N ARG A 38 -8.55 5.92 -8.58
CA ARG A 38 -7.84 4.78 -7.98
C ARG A 38 -6.77 4.22 -8.90
N SER A 39 -7.00 4.11 -10.21
CA SER A 39 -6.02 3.56 -11.16
C SER A 39 -4.72 4.39 -11.22
N GLN A 40 -4.81 5.68 -10.90
CA GLN A 40 -3.66 6.59 -10.80
C GLN A 40 -2.86 6.46 -9.50
N GLN A 41 -3.32 5.67 -8.52
CA GLN A 41 -2.61 5.49 -7.26
C GLN A 41 -1.39 4.58 -7.42
N VAL A 42 -0.24 5.04 -6.92
CA VAL A 42 1.04 4.30 -7.01
C VAL A 42 1.02 3.00 -6.20
N ARG A 43 0.20 2.93 -5.14
CA ARG A 43 0.17 1.81 -4.19
C ARG A 43 -1.24 1.25 -4.09
N LEU A 44 -1.52 0.26 -4.92
CA LEU A 44 -2.73 -0.56 -4.88
C LEU A 44 -2.39 -2.00 -4.50
N THR A 45 -3.30 -2.68 -3.80
CA THR A 45 -3.18 -4.11 -3.54
C THR A 45 -3.46 -4.90 -4.82
N SER A 46 -2.85 -6.08 -4.96
CA SER A 46 -2.97 -6.89 -6.20
C SER A 46 -4.43 -7.22 -6.56
N LYS A 47 -5.29 -7.46 -5.56
CA LYS A 47 -6.73 -7.70 -5.79
C LYS A 47 -7.43 -6.50 -6.43
N ILE A 48 -7.12 -5.29 -5.98
CA ILE A 48 -7.71 -4.06 -6.53
C ILE A 48 -7.14 -3.79 -7.93
N GLN A 49 -5.86 -4.08 -8.15
CA GLN A 49 -5.22 -3.94 -9.47
C GLN A 49 -5.92 -4.83 -10.51
N LEU A 50 -6.12 -6.12 -10.19
CA LEU A 50 -6.82 -7.05 -11.07
C LEU A 50 -8.26 -6.62 -11.35
N ALA A 51 -8.99 -6.13 -10.33
CA ALA A 51 -10.35 -5.65 -10.51
C ALA A 51 -10.43 -4.39 -11.38
N LEU A 52 -9.48 -3.46 -11.27
CA LEU A 52 -9.44 -2.27 -12.13
C LEU A 52 -9.07 -2.63 -13.57
N GLN A 53 -8.12 -3.55 -13.75
CA GLN A 53 -7.75 -4.05 -15.08
C GLN A 53 -8.90 -4.80 -15.75
N SER A 54 -9.66 -5.63 -15.02
CA SER A 54 -10.82 -6.33 -15.59
C SER A 54 -11.97 -5.38 -15.98
N LEU A 55 -12.02 -4.20 -15.36
CA LEU A 55 -12.91 -3.11 -15.73
C LEU A 55 -12.35 -2.24 -16.88
N GLY A 56 -11.14 -2.52 -17.37
CA GLY A 56 -10.51 -1.83 -18.49
C GLY A 56 -9.72 -0.56 -18.11
N PHE A 57 -9.44 -0.33 -16.83
CA PHE A 57 -8.63 0.83 -16.42
C PHE A 57 -7.13 0.55 -16.54
N GLU A 58 -6.41 1.51 -17.12
CA GLU A 58 -4.95 1.49 -17.15
C GLU A 58 -4.40 1.89 -15.78
N LEU A 59 -3.55 1.01 -15.22
CA LEU A 59 -2.91 1.25 -13.94
C LEU A 59 -1.63 2.06 -14.15
N LYS A 60 -1.42 3.05 -13.29
CA LYS A 60 -0.15 3.76 -13.27
C LYS A 60 0.99 2.77 -12.96
N PRO A 61 2.06 2.74 -13.77
CA PRO A 61 3.18 1.84 -13.53
C PRO A 61 3.74 2.10 -12.13
N LYS A 62 4.01 1.02 -11.41
CA LYS A 62 4.77 1.10 -10.16
C LYS A 62 6.15 1.63 -10.55
N ILE A 63 6.42 2.89 -10.25
CA ILE A 63 7.79 3.41 -10.27
C ILE A 63 8.56 2.49 -9.33
N SER A 64 9.50 1.71 -9.87
CA SER A 64 10.34 0.87 -9.05
C SER A 64 11.06 1.80 -8.09
N VAL A 65 10.81 1.63 -6.79
CA VAL A 65 11.53 2.36 -5.75
C VAL A 65 12.92 1.73 -5.62
N ASN A 66 13.67 1.64 -6.73
CA ASN A 66 15.07 1.26 -6.72
C ASN A 66 16.00 2.46 -6.93
N GLN A 67 15.48 3.67 -7.19
CA GLN A 67 16.31 4.86 -7.31
C GLN A 67 15.64 6.12 -6.74
N VAL A 68 15.40 6.14 -5.43
CA VAL A 68 15.53 7.39 -4.66
C VAL A 68 16.13 7.02 -3.29
N ARG A 69 17.42 6.65 -3.31
CA ARG A 69 18.29 6.90 -2.15
C ARG A 69 18.60 8.39 -2.15
N ILE A 70 17.65 9.20 -1.71
CA ILE A 70 17.96 10.54 -1.24
C ILE A 70 17.44 10.60 0.18
N ASN A 71 18.36 10.92 1.07
CA ASN A 71 18.19 11.15 2.50
C ASN A 71 16.98 12.06 2.77
N ASP A 72 15.81 11.45 2.85
CA ASP A 72 14.59 12.11 3.27
C ASP A 72 14.26 11.60 4.68
N PRO A 73 14.45 12.41 5.74
CA PRO A 73 14.18 12.01 7.11
C PRO A 73 12.67 11.74 7.38
N SER A 74 11.79 11.99 6.40
CA SER A 74 10.33 11.89 6.56
C SER A 74 9.73 10.52 6.20
N LYS A 75 10.50 9.59 5.62
CA LYS A 75 9.94 8.30 5.16
C LYS A 75 10.00 7.23 6.25
N ARG A 76 8.81 6.75 6.67
CA ARG A 76 8.61 5.66 7.65
C ARG A 76 9.53 4.48 7.35
N ARG A 77 10.51 4.25 8.22
CA ARG A 77 11.43 3.10 8.15
C ARG A 77 10.68 1.85 8.59
N LEU A 78 10.45 0.94 7.64
CA LEU A 78 9.74 -0.32 7.82
C LEU A 78 10.72 -1.38 8.34
N TYR A 79 10.30 -2.21 9.30
CA TYR A 79 11.13 -3.27 9.88
C TYR A 79 11.22 -4.49 8.96
N TYR A 80 12.43 -5.02 8.79
CA TYR A 80 12.70 -6.19 7.94
C TYR A 80 12.08 -7.51 8.47
N MET A 81 11.87 -7.63 9.78
CA MET A 81 11.47 -8.91 10.42
C MET A 81 10.05 -8.96 11.00
N CYS A 82 9.21 -7.92 10.80
CA CYS A 82 7.84 -7.96 11.30
C CYS A 82 6.88 -8.53 10.23
N PRO A 83 6.22 -9.67 10.48
CA PRO A 83 5.29 -10.27 9.52
C PRO A 83 4.00 -9.47 9.30
N THR A 84 3.80 -8.36 10.02
CA THR A 84 2.68 -7.44 9.78
C THR A 84 3.02 -6.10 10.43
N HIS A 85 2.64 -4.99 9.81
CA HIS A 85 2.88 -3.62 10.26
C HIS A 85 1.86 -3.16 11.32
N PRO A 86 2.09 -3.28 12.64
CA PRO A 86 1.67 -2.17 13.50
C PRO A 86 2.60 -1.01 13.11
N GLY A 87 2.09 0.21 12.94
CA GLY A 87 2.86 1.41 12.58
C GLY A 87 3.89 1.85 13.64
N ARG A 88 4.68 0.92 14.18
CA ARG A 88 5.71 1.14 15.18
C ARG A 88 6.94 1.72 14.49
N LYS A 89 7.42 2.86 15.00
CA LYS A 89 8.61 3.57 14.52
C LYS A 89 9.87 2.76 14.89
N SER A 90 10.85 2.65 14.01
CA SER A 90 12.19 2.09 14.33
C SER A 90 12.89 2.95 15.37
N GLN A 91 13.16 2.36 16.54
CA GLN A 91 13.97 3.01 17.58
C GLN A 91 15.39 2.43 17.68
N GLN A 92 15.66 1.30 17.03
CA GLN A 92 16.90 0.55 17.19
C GLN A 92 17.42 0.02 15.85
N VAL A 93 18.75 -0.06 15.76
CA VAL A 93 19.50 -0.54 14.60
C VAL A 93 20.37 -1.70 15.08
N CYS A 94 20.41 -2.81 14.33
CA CYS A 94 21.26 -3.95 14.67
C CYS A 94 22.74 -3.56 14.53
N ASP A 95 23.57 -3.86 15.53
CA ASP A 95 24.98 -3.53 15.49
C ASP A 95 25.77 -4.29 14.41
N ILE A 96 25.33 -5.49 14.08
CA ILE A 96 25.98 -6.37 13.10
C ILE A 96 25.56 -6.00 11.68
N CYS A 97 24.26 -6.06 11.38
CA CYS A 97 23.76 -5.90 10.00
C CYS A 97 23.28 -4.48 9.66
N LYS A 98 23.30 -3.55 10.63
CA LYS A 98 22.86 -2.15 10.50
C LYS A 98 21.42 -1.96 9.99
N ASN A 99 20.61 -3.01 10.01
CA ASN A 99 19.19 -2.95 9.66
C ASN A 99 18.36 -2.44 10.84
N ASN A 100 17.21 -1.82 10.55
CA ASN A 100 16.26 -1.39 11.58
C ASN A 100 15.55 -2.59 12.21
N VAL A 101 15.58 -2.69 13.54
CA VAL A 101 14.99 -3.79 14.31
C VAL A 101 14.01 -3.22 15.34
N CYS A 102 12.86 -3.87 15.51
CA CYS A 102 11.88 -3.46 16.53
C CYS A 102 12.22 -4.07 17.88
N ARG A 103 11.74 -3.47 18.98
CA ARG A 103 11.99 -3.96 20.35
C ARG A 103 11.64 -5.43 20.56
N SER A 104 10.64 -5.97 19.84
CA SER A 104 10.25 -7.38 19.93
C SER A 104 11.19 -8.35 19.21
N HIS A 105 12.01 -7.84 18.28
CA HIS A 105 12.97 -8.64 17.50
C HIS A 105 14.42 -8.24 17.78
N SER A 106 14.65 -7.28 18.69
CA SER A 106 15.97 -6.92 19.15
C SER A 106 16.31 -7.72 20.41
N PHE A 107 17.42 -8.44 20.39
CA PHE A 107 18.07 -8.89 21.60
C PHE A 107 19.05 -7.79 22.04
N SER A 108 18.76 -7.13 23.17
CA SER A 108 19.69 -6.15 23.74
C SER A 108 20.65 -6.89 24.67
N PHE A 109 21.77 -7.38 24.12
CA PHE A 109 22.87 -7.87 24.94
C PHE A 109 23.72 -6.68 25.36
N THR A 110 23.47 -6.13 26.55
CA THR A 110 24.45 -5.25 27.21
C THR A 110 25.59 -6.13 27.73
N SER A 111 26.73 -6.11 27.04
CA SER A 111 27.95 -6.75 27.54
C SER A 111 28.46 -5.96 28.74
N VAL A 112 28.37 -6.53 29.94
CA VAL A 112 29.03 -5.99 31.12
C VAL A 112 30.49 -6.45 31.07
N ILE A 113 31.41 -5.51 30.87
CA ILE A 113 32.85 -5.77 30.96
C ILE A 113 33.36 -5.24 32.30
N CYS A 114 34.29 -5.95 32.93
CA CYS A 114 34.96 -5.44 34.12
C CYS A 114 36.02 -4.39 33.73
N GLN A 115 36.36 -3.51 34.66
CA GLN A 115 37.33 -2.42 34.45
C GLN A 115 38.73 -2.91 34.02
N LEU A 116 39.07 -4.17 34.28
CA LEU A 116 40.34 -4.78 33.86
C LEU A 116 40.30 -5.18 32.37
N CYS A 117 39.17 -5.72 31.91
CA CYS A 117 39.00 -6.09 30.50
C CYS A 117 38.87 -4.87 29.57
N GLU A 118 38.39 -3.74 30.08
CA GLU A 118 38.37 -2.47 29.33
C GLU A 118 39.80 -1.98 29.01
N LYS A 119 40.69 -2.00 30.01
CA LYS A 119 42.09 -1.52 29.87
C LYS A 119 42.91 -2.35 28.87
N ASN A 120 42.63 -3.64 28.74
CA ASN A 120 43.36 -4.52 27.81
C ASN A 120 42.97 -4.32 26.35
N ASN A 121 41.81 -3.71 26.05
CA ASN A 121 41.39 -3.38 24.69
C ASN A 121 41.92 -2.03 24.19
N SER A 122 42.53 -1.21 25.06
CA SER A 122 43.05 0.13 24.72
C SER A 122 44.50 0.15 24.23
N ILE A 123 45.17 -1.01 24.13
CA ILE A 123 46.62 -1.12 23.86
C ILE A 123 46.90 -1.82 22.51
N ALA A 124 45.92 -1.89 21.62
CA ALA A 124 46.12 -2.32 20.22
C ALA A 124 46.22 -1.12 19.28
#